data_AF-A0A6G7XZP6-F1
#
_entry.id   AF-A0A6G7XZP6-F1
#
_cell.length_a   1.000
_cell.length_b   1.000
_cell.length_c   1.000
_cell.angle_alpha   90.00
_cell.angle_beta   90.00
_cell.angle_gamma   90.00
#
_symmetry.space_group_name_H-M   'P 1'
#
loop_
_entity.id
_entity.type
_entity.pdbx_description
1 polymer ?
#
loop_
_entity_poly.entity_id
_entity_poly.type
_entity_poly.pdbx_seq_one_letter_code
_entity_poly.pdbx_strand_id
1 'polypeptide(L)'
;MEFKTGYVPKVRKVNYKIVVPFLLILATLISVVIVTLTRNNGGQGDEFTICKMSGSESRALVKKGLTDDVVEFADYGSYGQTLGLYKNEYKVGEADPFNGRTVFLKNLCSGVEQTFMMGLELDSKIPMETLEPGFYEIQILDGFTRSRIVANAPIDALFESVSRQGEHKQVRLLANQTLFDYGDDSTLDKAYAYLEVNAMTTPSNQYDVVLDPNGLYDEYDGYITSGVVDGDFIEADEMYDVAEGVQKILQDNGYRAMISRKRDQEREFHGNDGRIHAGYQAGAKYYVHLSMLSTPYPNTKGASVVHSNFSSPRLANTIMGQLLANTSLPGYDYGYEDNIGVINTALEDGFDYNSLIREAGGKFTGAAEINDDYKRLNAFALGSDKGMQSVLVEFGYISDAETKTVWTNEKQQIIETLAAAIMTELGK
;
A
#
# COMPACT_ATOMS: atom_id res chain seq x y z
N MET A 1 45.76 -44.35 -84.01
CA MET A 1 44.96 -43.11 -84.00
C MET A 1 43.75 -43.35 -83.12
N GLU A 2 43.75 -42.71 -81.95
CA GLU A 2 42.62 -42.71 -81.01
C GLU A 2 41.48 -41.84 -81.54
N PHE A 3 40.24 -42.33 -81.53
CA PHE A 3 39.04 -41.51 -81.65
C PHE A 3 38.48 -41.26 -80.24
N LYS A 4 38.64 -40.04 -79.71
CA LYS A 4 37.96 -39.58 -78.49
C LYS A 4 36.49 -39.30 -78.79
N THR A 5 35.58 -39.93 -78.07
CA THR A 5 34.17 -39.56 -78.04
C THR A 5 33.98 -38.35 -77.12
N GLY A 6 33.56 -37.22 -77.70
CA GLY A 6 33.16 -36.04 -76.93
C GLY A 6 31.77 -36.23 -76.33
N TYR A 7 31.68 -36.39 -75.01
CA TYR A 7 30.42 -36.35 -74.28
C TYR A 7 29.99 -34.89 -74.08
N VAL A 8 28.86 -34.50 -74.65
CA VAL A 8 28.20 -33.21 -74.36
C VAL A 8 27.05 -33.47 -73.38
N PRO A 9 27.06 -32.94 -72.15
CA PRO A 9 25.97 -33.14 -71.22
C PRO A 9 24.72 -32.39 -71.71
N LYS A 10 23.59 -33.08 -71.80
CA LYS A 10 22.29 -32.45 -72.03
C LYS A 10 21.89 -31.64 -70.81
N VAL A 11 21.93 -30.31 -70.93
CA VAL A 11 21.37 -29.41 -69.92
C VAL A 11 19.85 -29.58 -69.89
N ARG A 12 19.33 -30.26 -68.87
CA ARG A 12 17.87 -30.36 -68.64
C ARG A 12 17.36 -29.00 -68.17
N LYS A 13 16.54 -28.33 -68.99
CA LYS A 13 15.80 -27.14 -68.56
C LYS A 13 14.72 -27.57 -67.57
N VAL A 14 14.83 -27.05 -66.35
CA VAL A 14 13.86 -27.29 -65.28
C VAL A 14 12.56 -26.57 -65.63
N ASN A 15 11.42 -27.28 -65.52
CA ASN A 15 10.11 -26.69 -65.79
C ASN A 15 9.63 -25.90 -64.56
N TYR A 16 9.94 -24.61 -64.54
CA TYR A 16 9.58 -23.70 -63.45
C TYR A 16 8.08 -23.65 -63.14
N LYS A 17 7.20 -24.01 -64.10
CA LYS A 17 5.74 -24.10 -63.85
C LYS A 17 5.34 -25.23 -62.89
N ILE A 18 6.21 -26.22 -62.69
CA ILE A 18 5.98 -27.35 -61.77
C ILE A 18 6.81 -27.16 -60.49
N VAL A 19 8.04 -26.65 -60.62
CA VAL A 19 8.95 -26.48 -59.49
C VAL A 19 8.49 -25.37 -58.54
N VAL A 20 7.95 -24.27 -59.04
CA VAL A 20 7.46 -23.16 -58.20
C VAL A 20 6.28 -23.58 -57.31
N PRO A 21 5.19 -24.20 -57.84
CA PRO A 21 4.11 -24.65 -56.96
C PRO A 21 4.53 -25.79 -56.03
N PHE A 22 5.45 -26.68 -56.45
CA PHE A 22 5.97 -27.73 -55.58
C PHE A 22 6.79 -27.18 -54.41
N LEU A 23 7.64 -26.17 -54.65
CA LEU A 23 8.39 -25.48 -53.60
C LEU A 23 7.48 -24.69 -52.65
N LEU A 24 6.40 -24.09 -53.17
CA LEU A 24 5.40 -23.43 -52.34
C LEU A 24 4.68 -24.42 -51.44
N ILE A 25 4.24 -25.56 -51.97
CA ILE A 25 3.59 -26.63 -51.17
C ILE A 25 4.54 -27.16 -50.11
N LEU A 26 5.81 -27.42 -50.48
CA LEU A 26 6.83 -27.88 -49.55
C LEU A 26 7.11 -26.84 -48.46
N ALA A 27 7.19 -25.55 -48.81
CA ALA A 27 7.35 -24.47 -47.85
C ALA A 27 6.14 -24.39 -46.89
N THR A 28 4.91 -24.53 -47.38
CA THR A 28 3.72 -24.60 -46.52
C THR A 28 3.75 -25.80 -45.58
N LEU A 29 4.10 -26.98 -46.06
CA LEU A 29 4.21 -28.19 -45.23
C LEU A 29 5.29 -28.04 -44.16
N ILE A 30 6.46 -27.49 -44.52
CA ILE A 30 7.53 -27.18 -43.57
C ILE A 30 7.04 -26.16 -42.54
N SER A 31 6.34 -25.10 -42.96
CA SER A 31 5.81 -24.11 -42.01
C SER A 31 4.72 -24.69 -41.10
N VAL A 32 3.88 -25.62 -41.58
CA VAL A 32 2.89 -26.31 -40.73
C VAL A 32 3.59 -27.20 -39.70
N VAL A 33 4.63 -27.94 -40.12
CA VAL A 33 5.46 -28.77 -39.23
C VAL A 33 6.22 -27.92 -38.20
N ILE A 34 6.78 -26.78 -38.63
CA ILE A 34 7.43 -25.83 -37.72
C ILE A 34 6.40 -25.29 -36.74
N VAL A 35 5.23 -24.82 -37.19
CA VAL A 35 4.17 -24.28 -36.30
C VAL A 35 3.65 -25.33 -35.32
N THR A 36 3.52 -26.60 -35.72
CA THR A 36 3.10 -27.68 -34.82
C THR A 36 4.19 -28.07 -33.83
N LEU A 37 5.46 -28.13 -34.26
CA LEU A 37 6.60 -28.39 -33.36
C LEU A 37 6.88 -27.20 -32.42
N THR A 38 6.70 -25.97 -32.87
CA THR A 38 6.86 -24.77 -32.03
C THR A 38 5.65 -24.49 -31.14
N ARG A 39 4.44 -24.96 -31.49
CA ARG A 39 3.28 -24.93 -30.58
C ARG A 39 3.47 -25.87 -29.38
N ASN A 40 4.11 -27.02 -29.57
CA ASN A 40 4.49 -27.90 -28.45
C ASN A 40 5.65 -27.37 -27.60
N ASN A 41 6.35 -26.35 -28.09
CA ASN A 41 7.36 -25.58 -27.34
C ASN A 41 6.82 -24.22 -26.87
N GLY A 42 5.49 -24.03 -26.84
CA GLY A 42 4.91 -23.02 -25.95
C GLY A 42 5.33 -23.43 -24.54
N GLY A 43 6.27 -22.68 -23.95
CA GLY A 43 6.99 -23.09 -22.75
C GLY A 43 6.06 -23.70 -21.72
N GLN A 44 6.38 -24.91 -21.27
CA GLN A 44 5.93 -25.37 -19.97
C GLN A 44 6.33 -24.27 -18.99
N GLY A 45 5.36 -23.44 -18.58
CA GLY A 45 5.59 -22.48 -17.52
C GLY A 45 6.07 -23.26 -16.31
N ASP A 46 7.12 -22.77 -15.66
CA ASP A 46 7.62 -23.39 -14.44
C ASP A 46 6.44 -23.62 -13.50
N GLU A 47 6.26 -24.88 -13.09
CA GLU A 47 5.18 -25.33 -12.24
C GLU A 47 5.16 -24.47 -10.96
N PHE A 48 4.02 -23.86 -10.62
CA PHE A 48 3.96 -23.03 -9.42
C PHE A 48 4.19 -23.90 -8.18
N THR A 49 5.16 -23.51 -7.36
CA THR A 49 5.57 -24.26 -6.17
C THR A 49 5.46 -23.40 -4.93
N ILE A 50 5.14 -24.02 -3.80
CA ILE A 50 5.08 -23.35 -2.50
C ILE A 50 6.05 -24.00 -1.53
N CYS A 51 6.56 -23.25 -0.56
CA CYS A 51 7.33 -23.79 0.56
C CYS A 51 8.60 -24.60 0.17
N LYS A 52 9.20 -24.33 -1.01
CA LYS A 52 10.31 -25.12 -1.60
C LYS A 52 9.94 -26.59 -1.91
N MET A 53 8.66 -26.91 -1.99
CA MET A 53 8.16 -28.23 -2.41
C MET A 53 8.25 -28.37 -3.93
N SER A 54 8.16 -29.60 -4.44
CA SER A 54 7.90 -29.81 -5.87
C SER A 54 6.47 -29.34 -6.22
N GLY A 55 6.17 -29.09 -7.50
CA GLY A 55 4.82 -28.66 -7.85
C GLY A 55 3.78 -29.78 -7.74
N SER A 56 4.19 -31.05 -7.88
CA SER A 56 3.30 -32.18 -7.56
C SER A 56 2.91 -32.24 -6.08
N GLU A 57 3.85 -31.99 -5.16
CA GLU A 57 3.59 -31.88 -3.72
C GLU A 57 2.73 -30.66 -3.40
N SER A 58 3.04 -29.51 -4.01
CA SER A 58 2.27 -28.27 -3.87
C SER A 58 0.81 -28.48 -4.29
N ARG A 59 0.58 -29.09 -5.45
CA ARG A 59 -0.76 -29.49 -5.93
C ARG A 59 -1.47 -30.41 -4.96
N ALA A 60 -0.79 -31.46 -4.50
CA ALA A 60 -1.39 -32.43 -3.59
C ALA A 60 -1.81 -31.78 -2.26
N LEU A 61 -1.04 -30.79 -1.79
CA LEU A 61 -1.34 -30.06 -0.57
C LEU A 61 -2.57 -29.15 -0.75
N VAL A 62 -2.64 -28.36 -1.82
CA VAL A 62 -3.79 -27.47 -2.05
C VAL A 62 -5.07 -28.25 -2.37
N LYS A 63 -4.99 -29.39 -3.07
CA LYS A 63 -6.15 -30.26 -3.34
C LYS A 63 -6.81 -30.80 -2.07
N LYS A 64 -6.04 -31.00 -0.99
CA LYS A 64 -6.59 -31.43 0.31
C LYS A 64 -7.42 -30.34 1.01
N GLY A 65 -7.20 -29.07 0.65
CA GLY A 65 -7.89 -27.92 1.25
C GLY A 65 -9.08 -27.39 0.43
N LEU A 66 -9.43 -28.06 -0.67
CA LEU A 66 -10.60 -27.72 -1.47
C LEU A 66 -11.90 -28.04 -0.71
N THR A 67 -12.90 -27.18 -0.86
CA THR A 67 -14.20 -27.29 -0.19
C THR A 67 -15.28 -26.62 -1.03
N ASP A 68 -16.52 -27.10 -0.89
CA ASP A 68 -17.69 -26.45 -1.50
C ASP A 68 -18.11 -25.18 -0.73
N ASP A 69 -17.75 -25.09 0.56
CA ASP A 69 -18.01 -23.93 1.42
C ASP A 69 -17.10 -22.77 1.04
N VAL A 70 -17.58 -21.94 0.10
CA VAL A 70 -16.85 -20.77 -0.37
C VAL A 70 -17.68 -19.50 -0.25
N VAL A 71 -17.00 -18.37 -0.12
CA VAL A 71 -17.60 -17.04 -0.18
C VAL A 71 -16.77 -16.14 -1.09
N GLU A 72 -17.44 -15.37 -1.93
CA GLU A 72 -16.79 -14.43 -2.82
C GLU A 72 -16.38 -13.15 -2.09
N PHE A 73 -15.23 -12.60 -2.47
CA PHE A 73 -14.84 -11.24 -2.14
C PHE A 73 -14.68 -10.44 -3.44
N ALA A 74 -14.99 -9.15 -3.38
CA ALA A 74 -15.05 -8.29 -4.56
C ALA A 74 -13.97 -7.20 -4.56
N ASP A 75 -13.40 -6.87 -3.40
CA ASP A 75 -12.37 -5.84 -3.31
C ASP A 75 -11.35 -6.13 -2.20
N TYR A 76 -10.20 -5.49 -2.30
CA TYR A 76 -9.07 -5.64 -1.40
C TYR A 76 -8.20 -4.37 -1.38
N GLY A 77 -7.27 -4.34 -0.43
CA GLY A 77 -6.13 -3.43 -0.45
C GLY A 77 -5.58 -3.14 0.94
N SER A 78 -4.51 -2.35 0.99
CA SER A 78 -3.82 -2.03 2.23
C SER A 78 -4.10 -0.61 2.69
N TYR A 79 -4.34 -0.43 3.99
CA TYR A 79 -4.34 0.88 4.65
C TYR A 79 -3.33 0.84 5.80
N GLY A 80 -2.30 1.68 5.72
CA GLY A 80 -1.15 1.58 6.61
C GLY A 80 -0.45 0.23 6.45
N GLN A 81 -0.36 -0.53 7.55
CA GLN A 81 0.23 -1.87 7.57
C GLN A 81 -0.78 -3.02 7.49
N THR A 82 -2.06 -2.72 7.36
CA THR A 82 -3.10 -3.76 7.39
C THR A 82 -3.66 -4.04 6.01
N LEU A 83 -3.91 -5.32 5.73
CA LEU A 83 -4.55 -5.80 4.51
C LEU A 83 -6.04 -6.05 4.77
N GLY A 84 -6.89 -5.32 4.04
CA GLY A 84 -8.33 -5.50 4.00
C GLY A 84 -8.77 -6.42 2.86
N LEU A 85 -9.79 -7.22 3.13
CA LEU A 85 -10.55 -8.02 2.17
C LEU A 85 -12.01 -7.69 2.38
N TYR A 86 -12.73 -7.42 1.29
CA TYR A 86 -14.10 -6.90 1.33
C TYR A 86 -15.02 -7.78 0.50
N LYS A 87 -16.19 -8.12 1.07
CA LYS A 87 -17.18 -8.94 0.36
C LYS A 87 -17.71 -8.20 -0.86
N ASN A 88 -17.94 -6.91 -0.72
CA ASN A 88 -18.41 -6.03 -1.77
C ASN A 88 -17.29 -5.09 -2.24
N GLU A 89 -17.55 -4.36 -3.33
CA GLU A 89 -16.72 -3.21 -3.70
C GLU A 89 -16.67 -2.23 -2.53
N TYR A 90 -15.46 -1.80 -2.11
CA TYR A 90 -15.32 -0.94 -0.95
C TYR A 90 -15.98 0.41 -1.22
N LYS A 91 -16.72 0.90 -0.22
CA LYS A 91 -17.32 2.23 -0.23
C LYS A 91 -17.13 2.90 1.12
N VAL A 92 -16.70 4.15 1.09
CA VAL A 92 -16.45 4.94 2.29
C VAL A 92 -17.74 5.09 3.09
N GLY A 93 -17.66 4.86 4.40
CA GLY A 93 -18.79 4.97 5.31
C GLY A 93 -19.84 3.85 5.22
N GLU A 94 -19.73 2.92 4.28
CA GLU A 94 -20.61 1.75 4.19
C GLU A 94 -19.99 0.53 4.91
N ALA A 95 -20.81 -0.17 5.69
CA ALA A 95 -20.36 -1.38 6.38
C ALA A 95 -20.25 -2.57 5.41
N ASP A 96 -19.07 -3.17 5.31
CA ASP A 96 -18.85 -4.40 4.54
C ASP A 96 -19.31 -5.64 5.34
N PRO A 97 -19.93 -6.64 4.70
CA PRO A 97 -20.35 -7.89 5.38
C PRO A 97 -19.23 -8.72 6.03
N PHE A 98 -17.97 -8.50 5.65
CA PHE A 98 -16.82 -9.10 6.32
C PHE A 98 -16.43 -8.36 7.61
N ASN A 99 -16.92 -7.14 7.84
CA ASN A 99 -16.71 -6.47 9.12
C ASN A 99 -17.32 -7.28 10.27
N GLY A 100 -16.58 -7.38 11.38
CA GLY A 100 -16.88 -8.21 12.54
C GLY A 100 -16.61 -9.71 12.35
N ARG A 101 -16.18 -10.16 11.16
CA ARG A 101 -15.91 -11.58 10.90
C ARG A 101 -14.49 -11.98 11.29
N THR A 102 -14.33 -13.24 11.68
CA THR A 102 -13.01 -13.83 11.94
C THR A 102 -12.43 -14.40 10.66
N VAL A 103 -11.21 -14.01 10.33
CA VAL A 103 -10.38 -14.58 9.27
C VAL A 103 -9.37 -15.55 9.88
N PHE A 104 -9.22 -16.72 9.27
CA PHE A 104 -8.24 -17.73 9.61
C PHE A 104 -7.21 -17.79 8.49
N LEU A 105 -5.94 -17.61 8.85
CA LEU A 105 -4.81 -17.74 7.95
C LEU A 105 -4.02 -18.98 8.34
N LYS A 106 -4.12 -20.04 7.53
CA LYS A 106 -3.38 -21.28 7.74
C LYS A 106 -2.14 -21.29 6.85
N ASN A 107 -0.97 -21.19 7.48
CA ASN A 107 0.30 -21.33 6.77
C ASN A 107 0.46 -22.78 6.33
N LEU A 108 0.42 -23.03 5.02
CA LEU A 108 0.54 -24.38 4.43
C LEU A 108 1.96 -24.93 4.52
N CYS A 109 2.97 -24.07 4.73
CA CYS A 109 4.36 -24.49 4.90
C CYS A 109 4.62 -25.06 6.29
N SER A 110 4.07 -24.45 7.34
CA SER A 110 4.31 -24.84 8.74
C SER A 110 3.13 -25.57 9.39
N GLY A 111 1.93 -25.45 8.83
CA GLY A 111 0.69 -25.95 9.40
C GLY A 111 0.10 -25.05 10.51
N VAL A 112 0.75 -23.94 10.85
CA VAL A 112 0.30 -23.01 11.90
C VAL A 112 -0.87 -22.15 11.39
N GLU A 113 -1.89 -22.00 12.22
CA GLU A 113 -3.05 -21.14 11.97
C GLU A 113 -2.97 -19.88 12.83
N GLN A 114 -3.18 -18.71 12.21
CA GLN A 114 -3.35 -17.42 12.86
C GLN A 114 -4.78 -16.92 12.63
N THR A 115 -5.33 -16.19 13.59
CA THR A 115 -6.71 -15.70 13.54
C THR A 115 -6.76 -14.20 13.74
N PHE A 116 -7.54 -13.52 12.91
CA PHE A 116 -7.72 -12.08 12.94
C PHE A 116 -9.21 -11.75 12.89
N MET A 117 -9.60 -10.65 13.53
CA MET A 117 -10.95 -10.10 13.40
C MET A 117 -10.91 -8.95 12.41
N MET A 118 -11.76 -8.98 11.40
CA MET A 118 -11.93 -7.88 10.46
C MET A 118 -12.72 -6.77 11.16
N GLY A 119 -12.04 -5.81 11.76
CA GLY A 119 -12.66 -4.67 12.44
C GLY A 119 -13.45 -3.76 11.50
N LEU A 120 -14.14 -2.76 12.04
CA LEU A 120 -14.82 -1.75 11.21
C LEU A 120 -13.78 -0.78 10.63
N GLU A 121 -12.84 -0.36 11.47
CA GLU A 121 -11.77 0.59 11.19
C GLU A 121 -10.79 0.02 10.15
N LEU A 122 -10.30 0.90 9.28
CA LEU A 122 -9.42 0.54 8.16
C LEU A 122 -8.10 -0.09 8.60
N ASP A 123 -7.55 0.33 9.73
CA ASP A 123 -6.32 -0.15 10.36
C ASP A 123 -6.53 -1.33 11.32
N SER A 124 -7.75 -1.87 11.37
CA SER A 124 -8.11 -3.04 12.18
C SER A 124 -8.44 -4.24 11.30
N LYS A 125 -7.53 -4.59 10.37
CA LYS A 125 -7.68 -5.71 9.42
C LYS A 125 -6.59 -6.76 9.66
N ILE A 126 -6.05 -7.39 8.62
CA ILE A 126 -4.95 -8.37 8.76
C ILE A 126 -3.62 -7.59 8.88
N PRO A 127 -2.94 -7.59 10.04
CA PRO A 127 -1.69 -6.87 10.23
C PRO A 127 -0.53 -7.61 9.55
N MET A 128 -0.07 -7.08 8.41
CA MET A 128 0.89 -7.74 7.52
C MET A 128 2.24 -7.97 8.19
N GLU A 129 2.64 -7.09 9.12
CA GLU A 129 3.89 -7.18 9.87
C GLU A 129 3.98 -8.41 10.76
N THR A 130 2.83 -8.98 11.16
CA THR A 130 2.77 -10.14 12.07
C THR A 130 2.81 -11.48 11.35
N LEU A 131 2.72 -11.47 10.01
CA LEU A 131 2.66 -12.69 9.20
C LEU A 131 4.07 -13.26 9.02
N GLU A 132 4.29 -14.49 9.47
CA GLU A 132 5.57 -15.15 9.21
C GLU A 132 5.73 -15.53 7.72
N PRO A 133 6.95 -15.73 7.21
CA PRO A 133 7.13 -16.19 5.84
C PRO A 133 6.42 -17.51 5.56
N GLY A 134 5.77 -17.62 4.41
CA GLY A 134 5.06 -18.83 3.99
C GLY A 134 3.95 -18.57 3.00
N PHE A 135 3.17 -19.62 2.73
CA PHE A 135 2.04 -19.58 1.81
C PHE A 135 0.77 -19.92 2.58
N TYR A 136 -0.17 -18.98 2.61
CA TYR A 136 -1.33 -19.00 3.49
C TYR A 136 -2.60 -19.27 2.71
N GLU A 137 -3.35 -20.25 3.21
CA GLU A 137 -4.75 -20.41 2.89
C GLU A 137 -5.59 -19.44 3.73
N ILE A 138 -6.56 -18.77 3.07
CA ILE A 138 -7.45 -17.80 3.70
C ILE A 138 -8.86 -18.40 3.83
N GLN A 139 -9.39 -18.39 5.06
CA GLN A 139 -10.76 -18.74 5.37
C GLN A 139 -11.42 -17.63 6.17
N ILE A 140 -12.74 -17.49 6.05
CA ILE A 140 -13.52 -16.54 6.84
C ILE A 140 -14.72 -17.23 7.47
N LEU A 141 -15.08 -16.82 8.68
CA LEU A 141 -16.29 -17.29 9.36
C LEU A 141 -17.52 -16.60 8.75
N ASP A 142 -18.25 -17.30 7.88
CA ASP A 142 -19.55 -16.86 7.36
C ASP A 142 -20.67 -17.63 8.06
N GLY A 143 -21.46 -16.92 8.87
CA GLY A 143 -22.41 -17.54 9.79
C GLY A 143 -21.69 -18.43 10.82
N PHE A 144 -21.89 -19.76 10.73
CA PHE A 144 -21.25 -20.76 11.58
C PHE A 144 -20.26 -21.66 10.81
N THR A 145 -20.00 -21.34 9.53
CA THR A 145 -19.18 -22.16 8.64
C THR A 145 -17.89 -21.42 8.30
N ARG A 146 -16.75 -22.13 8.33
CA ARG A 146 -15.48 -21.61 7.81
C ARG A 146 -15.50 -21.79 6.30
N SER A 147 -15.59 -20.69 5.57
CA SER A 147 -15.64 -20.71 4.11
C SER A 147 -14.30 -20.26 3.55
N ARG A 148 -13.83 -20.93 2.49
CA ARG A 148 -12.69 -20.42 1.70
C ARG A 148 -13.12 -19.19 0.93
N ILE A 149 -12.24 -18.20 0.83
CA ILE A 149 -12.54 -17.02 0.00
C ILE A 149 -12.09 -17.24 -1.44
N VAL A 150 -12.91 -16.80 -2.38
CA VAL A 150 -12.66 -16.89 -3.82
C VAL A 150 -12.85 -15.53 -4.49
N ALA A 151 -12.04 -15.25 -5.50
CA ALA A 151 -12.18 -14.05 -6.31
C ALA A 151 -13.04 -14.31 -7.55
N ASN A 152 -13.73 -13.28 -8.04
CA ASN A 152 -14.47 -13.33 -9.30
C ASN A 152 -13.58 -13.14 -10.55
N ALA A 153 -12.36 -12.63 -10.35
CA ALA A 153 -11.37 -12.39 -11.40
C ALA A 153 -9.96 -12.76 -10.89
N PRO A 154 -9.00 -13.05 -11.79
CA PRO A 154 -7.62 -13.30 -11.39
C PRO A 154 -7.01 -12.09 -10.66
N ILE A 155 -6.38 -12.33 -9.52
CA ILE A 155 -5.71 -11.32 -8.70
C ILE A 155 -4.25 -11.71 -8.50
N ASP A 156 -3.38 -10.72 -8.65
CA ASP A 156 -1.96 -10.78 -8.34
C ASP A 156 -1.52 -9.39 -7.84
N ALA A 157 -1.68 -9.16 -6.54
CA ALA A 157 -1.42 -7.88 -5.91
C ALA A 157 -0.28 -7.99 -4.90
N LEU A 158 0.67 -7.05 -4.96
CA LEU A 158 1.85 -7.02 -4.10
C LEU A 158 1.83 -5.80 -3.15
N PHE A 159 1.95 -6.11 -1.87
CA PHE A 159 2.08 -5.17 -0.77
C PHE A 159 3.42 -5.37 -0.07
N GLU A 160 3.95 -4.31 0.54
CA GLU A 160 5.15 -4.39 1.37
C GLU A 160 4.82 -3.93 2.78
N SER A 161 5.32 -4.63 3.79
CA SER A 161 5.30 -4.15 5.16
C SER A 161 6.30 -3.01 5.35
N VAL A 162 6.21 -2.38 6.52
CA VAL A 162 7.22 -1.43 6.98
C VAL A 162 8.57 -2.13 7.19
N SER A 163 9.65 -1.39 6.91
CA SER A 163 11.03 -1.84 7.14
C SER A 163 11.38 -1.80 8.63
N ARG A 164 11.97 -2.88 9.16
CA ARG A 164 12.46 -2.98 10.54
C ARG A 164 13.87 -3.55 10.54
N GLN A 165 14.83 -2.78 11.07
CA GLN A 165 16.24 -3.20 11.13
C GLN A 165 16.80 -3.66 9.76
N GLY A 166 16.30 -3.08 8.67
CA GLY A 166 16.70 -3.44 7.30
C GLY A 166 15.95 -4.62 6.67
N GLU A 167 15.05 -5.27 7.41
CA GLU A 167 14.17 -6.33 6.90
C GLU A 167 12.75 -5.81 6.65
N HIS A 168 12.08 -6.34 5.64
CA HIS A 168 10.66 -6.08 5.38
C HIS A 168 9.99 -7.34 4.82
N LYS A 169 8.65 -7.34 4.75
CA LYS A 169 7.87 -8.45 4.21
C LYS A 169 7.24 -8.03 2.89
N GLN A 170 7.32 -8.89 1.90
CA GLN A 170 6.49 -8.83 0.70
C GLN A 170 5.29 -9.74 0.92
N VAL A 171 4.09 -9.16 0.84
CA VAL A 171 2.82 -9.87 1.00
C VAL A 171 2.08 -9.79 -0.33
N ARG A 172 1.92 -10.94 -0.98
CA ARG A 172 1.29 -11.05 -2.29
C ARG A 172 -0.05 -11.77 -2.16
N LEU A 173 -1.14 -11.08 -2.51
CA LEU A 173 -2.47 -11.66 -2.62
C LEU A 173 -2.61 -12.29 -4.01
N LEU A 174 -2.85 -13.60 -4.03
CA LEU A 174 -2.98 -14.39 -5.24
C LEU A 174 -4.36 -15.03 -5.27
N ALA A 175 -5.09 -14.87 -6.37
CA ALA A 175 -6.30 -15.64 -6.63
C ALA A 175 -6.38 -15.95 -8.12
N ASN A 176 -6.14 -17.19 -8.51
CA ASN A 176 -6.27 -17.61 -9.90
C ASN A 176 -6.60 -19.10 -9.95
N GLN A 177 -7.65 -19.47 -10.68
CA GLN A 177 -8.05 -20.87 -10.84
C GLN A 177 -6.94 -21.72 -11.46
N THR A 178 -6.13 -21.15 -12.34
CA THR A 178 -5.07 -21.88 -13.03
C THR A 178 -3.71 -21.80 -12.33
N LEU A 179 -3.66 -21.27 -11.09
CA LEU A 179 -2.40 -20.99 -10.38
C LEU A 179 -1.50 -22.22 -10.26
N PHE A 180 -2.10 -23.40 -10.06
CA PHE A 180 -1.39 -24.67 -9.84
C PHE A 180 -1.59 -25.68 -10.99
N ASP A 181 -2.06 -25.23 -12.16
CA ASP A 181 -2.29 -26.12 -13.29
C ASP A 181 -0.96 -26.58 -13.91
N TYR A 182 -0.94 -27.81 -14.43
CA TYR A 182 0.25 -28.35 -15.10
C TYR A 182 -0.17 -29.26 -16.26
N GLY A 183 0.26 -28.89 -17.48
CA GLY A 183 -0.25 -29.54 -18.69
C GLY A 183 -1.75 -29.30 -18.83
N ASP A 184 -2.51 -30.38 -19.04
CA ASP A 184 -3.97 -30.35 -19.14
C ASP A 184 -4.68 -30.62 -17.79
N ASP A 185 -3.91 -30.83 -16.70
CA ASP A 185 -4.46 -31.14 -15.38
C ASP A 185 -4.79 -29.86 -14.61
N SER A 186 -6.09 -29.56 -14.49
CA SER A 186 -6.59 -28.49 -13.63
C SER A 186 -6.54 -28.89 -12.15
N THR A 187 -6.05 -27.99 -11.31
CA THR A 187 -5.88 -28.23 -9.88
C THR A 187 -6.98 -27.62 -9.03
N LEU A 188 -7.35 -26.37 -9.29
CA LEU A 188 -8.35 -25.65 -8.52
C LEU A 188 -9.66 -25.57 -9.31
N ASP A 189 -10.78 -25.79 -8.64
CA ASP A 189 -12.11 -25.65 -9.23
C ASP A 189 -12.61 -24.19 -9.25
N LYS A 190 -11.98 -23.31 -8.45
CA LYS A 190 -12.29 -21.88 -8.33
C LYS A 190 -11.02 -21.05 -8.15
N ALA A 191 -11.11 -19.73 -8.32
CA ALA A 191 -10.02 -18.80 -8.03
C ALA A 191 -9.90 -18.53 -6.52
N TYR A 192 -9.46 -19.53 -5.75
CA TYR A 192 -9.22 -19.38 -4.31
C TYR A 192 -8.13 -18.35 -4.04
N ALA A 193 -8.36 -17.51 -3.03
CA ALA A 193 -7.34 -16.56 -2.59
C ALA A 193 -6.34 -17.19 -1.60
N TYR A 194 -5.09 -16.77 -1.76
CA TYR A 194 -3.94 -17.14 -0.95
C TYR A 194 -3.09 -15.90 -0.66
N LEU A 195 -2.38 -15.90 0.47
CA LEU A 195 -1.30 -14.93 0.72
C LEU A 195 0.04 -15.63 0.61
N GLU A 196 0.93 -15.11 -0.23
CA GLU A 196 2.34 -15.47 -0.22
C GLU A 196 3.12 -14.40 0.53
N VAL A 197 3.82 -14.80 1.60
CA VAL A 197 4.58 -13.91 2.47
C VAL A 197 6.06 -14.27 2.38
N ASN A 198 6.88 -13.32 1.93
CA ASN A 198 8.32 -13.47 1.82
C ASN A 198 9.02 -12.45 2.71
N ALA A 199 10.00 -12.91 3.50
CA ALA A 199 10.92 -12.01 4.19
C ALA A 199 12.00 -11.53 3.22
N MET A 200 12.23 -10.23 3.22
CA MET A 200 13.18 -9.54 2.37
C MET A 200 14.24 -8.87 3.24
N THR A 201 15.51 -9.19 2.99
CA THR A 201 16.67 -8.57 3.67
C THR A 201 17.33 -7.48 2.84
N THR A 202 16.92 -7.33 1.57
CA THR A 202 17.30 -6.19 0.75
C THR A 202 16.52 -4.98 1.22
N PRO A 203 17.12 -3.78 1.31
CA PRO A 203 16.38 -2.57 1.63
C PRO A 203 15.22 -2.39 0.64
N SER A 204 14.01 -2.16 1.16
CA SER A 204 12.86 -1.81 0.31
C SER A 204 13.19 -0.53 -0.48
N ASN A 205 12.72 -0.44 -1.71
CA ASN A 205 12.75 0.83 -2.46
C ASN A 205 11.61 1.77 -2.04
N GLN A 206 10.62 1.25 -1.31
CA GLN A 206 9.49 2.00 -0.80
C GLN A 206 9.85 2.71 0.50
N TYR A 207 9.06 3.71 0.85
CA TYR A 207 9.13 4.39 2.13
C TYR A 207 8.12 3.79 3.10
N ASP A 208 8.37 3.96 4.40
CA ASP A 208 7.47 3.58 5.47
C ASP A 208 6.58 4.78 5.83
N VAL A 209 7.21 5.95 5.99
CA VAL A 209 6.57 7.19 6.48
C VAL A 209 6.90 8.37 5.58
N VAL A 210 5.87 9.14 5.22
CA VAL A 210 6.02 10.52 4.74
C VAL A 210 5.88 11.46 5.92
N LEU A 211 6.88 12.32 6.12
CA LEU A 211 6.82 13.47 7.02
C LEU A 211 6.52 14.70 6.17
N ASP A 212 5.37 15.32 6.39
CA ASP A 212 4.90 16.47 5.61
C ASP A 212 4.93 17.76 6.44
N PRO A 213 6.02 18.56 6.35
CA PRO A 213 6.09 19.84 7.04
C PRO A 213 5.22 20.89 6.36
N ASN A 214 4.31 21.52 7.12
CA ASN A 214 3.42 22.57 6.62
C ASN A 214 4.18 23.77 6.01
N GLY A 215 3.47 24.62 5.26
CA GLY A 215 3.98 25.81 4.59
C GLY A 215 4.67 25.52 3.25
N LEU A 216 4.95 26.58 2.49
CA LEU A 216 5.43 26.59 1.10
C LEU A 216 4.50 25.86 0.12
N TYR A 217 3.24 26.29 0.09
CA TYR A 217 2.25 25.93 -0.92
C TYR A 217 1.48 27.20 -1.34
N ASP A 218 0.83 27.16 -2.49
CA ASP A 218 -0.04 28.23 -2.98
C ASP A 218 -1.34 28.24 -2.19
N GLU A 219 -1.49 29.25 -1.33
CA GLU A 219 -2.71 29.42 -0.54
C GLU A 219 -3.84 30.03 -1.38
N TYR A 220 -3.50 30.97 -2.26
CA TYR A 220 -4.45 31.69 -3.10
C TYR A 220 -3.75 32.49 -4.21
N ASP A 221 -4.11 32.23 -5.48
CA ASP A 221 -3.70 32.99 -6.67
C ASP A 221 -2.17 33.25 -6.79
N GLY A 222 -1.34 32.25 -6.47
CA GLY A 222 0.12 32.32 -6.57
C GLY A 222 0.80 32.91 -5.32
N TYR A 223 0.05 33.12 -4.23
CA TYR A 223 0.62 33.51 -2.95
C TYR A 223 1.15 32.30 -2.21
N ILE A 224 2.48 32.20 -2.14
CA ILE A 224 3.17 31.13 -1.44
C ILE A 224 3.25 31.47 0.04
N THR A 225 2.49 30.73 0.85
CA THR A 225 2.44 30.96 2.30
C THR A 225 3.56 30.22 3.01
N SER A 226 4.20 30.84 4.01
CA SER A 226 5.12 30.15 4.93
C SER A 226 4.39 29.50 6.11
N GLY A 227 3.04 29.50 6.08
CA GLY A 227 2.22 29.15 7.23
C GLY A 227 2.23 30.24 8.29
N VAL A 228 2.15 29.86 9.55
CA VAL A 228 2.16 30.77 10.69
C VAL A 228 3.51 31.50 10.83
N VAL A 229 3.45 32.81 11.03
CA VAL A 229 4.60 33.67 11.35
C VAL A 229 4.34 34.42 12.65
N ASP A 230 5.20 34.25 13.66
CA ASP A 230 5.11 34.94 14.95
C ASP A 230 6.48 35.37 15.47
N GLY A 231 6.86 36.62 15.19
CA GLY A 231 8.20 37.13 15.46
C GLY A 231 9.24 36.43 14.59
N ASP A 232 10.21 35.76 15.22
CA ASP A 232 11.24 34.98 14.54
C ASP A 232 10.79 33.53 14.21
N PHE A 233 9.59 33.12 14.65
CA PHE A 233 9.02 31.83 14.31
C PHE A 233 8.43 31.85 12.90
N ILE A 234 8.86 30.92 12.05
CA ILE A 234 8.31 30.68 10.71
C ILE A 234 7.93 29.19 10.63
N GLU A 235 6.63 28.89 10.51
CA GLU A 235 6.13 27.51 10.55
C GLU A 235 6.79 26.62 9.49
N ALA A 236 6.96 27.11 8.26
CA ALA A 236 7.60 26.37 7.19
C ALA A 236 9.03 25.89 7.53
N ASP A 237 9.81 26.70 8.23
CA ASP A 237 11.18 26.36 8.63
C ASP A 237 11.17 25.43 9.85
N GLU A 238 10.35 25.77 10.84
CA GLU A 238 10.23 25.03 12.10
C GLU A 238 9.71 23.62 11.91
N MET A 239 8.67 23.44 11.09
CA MET A 239 8.14 22.11 10.77
C MET A 239 9.13 21.29 9.94
N TYR A 240 9.92 21.95 9.08
CA TYR A 240 10.95 21.25 8.31
C TYR A 240 12.08 20.75 9.20
N ASP A 241 12.52 21.54 10.19
CA ASP A 241 13.50 21.09 11.19
C ASP A 241 12.99 19.87 11.97
N VAL A 242 11.71 19.88 12.35
CA VAL A 242 11.08 18.74 13.04
C VAL A 242 11.05 17.52 12.12
N ALA A 243 10.67 17.70 10.85
CA ALA A 243 10.66 16.62 9.86
C ALA A 243 12.06 16.02 9.66
N GLU A 244 13.11 16.83 9.56
CA GLU A 244 14.50 16.37 9.44
C GLU A 244 14.97 15.62 10.69
N GLY A 245 14.65 16.14 11.88
CA GLY A 245 14.98 15.50 13.15
C GLY A 245 14.32 14.13 13.29
N VAL A 246 13.01 14.06 13.03
CA VAL A 246 12.24 12.81 13.07
C VAL A 246 12.73 11.84 12.00
N GLN A 247 12.94 12.30 10.76
CA GLN A 247 13.47 11.49 9.67
C GLN A 247 14.80 10.84 10.08
N LYS A 248 15.72 11.62 10.63
CA LYS A 248 17.01 11.13 11.07
C LYS A 248 16.87 10.03 12.13
N ILE A 249 16.05 10.24 13.16
CA ILE A 249 15.85 9.24 14.22
C ILE A 249 15.22 7.96 13.66
N LEU A 250 14.23 8.07 12.77
CA LEU A 250 13.61 6.92 12.13
C LEU A 250 14.64 6.13 11.30
N GLN A 251 15.45 6.82 10.49
CA GLN A 251 16.48 6.20 9.65
C GLN A 251 17.59 5.55 10.46
N ASP A 252 18.04 6.19 11.55
CA ASP A 252 19.03 5.62 12.48
C ASP A 252 18.50 4.33 13.16
N ASN A 253 17.18 4.13 13.19
CA ASN A 253 16.52 2.94 13.73
C ASN A 253 16.07 1.93 12.65
N GLY A 254 16.50 2.12 11.40
CA GLY A 254 16.29 1.17 10.31
C GLY A 254 14.94 1.31 9.58
N TYR A 255 14.19 2.38 9.83
CA TYR A 255 12.99 2.74 9.09
C TYR A 255 13.31 3.64 7.89
N ARG A 256 12.41 3.70 6.92
CA ARG A 256 12.55 4.52 5.71
C ARG A 256 11.56 5.68 5.77
N ALA A 257 12.05 6.87 6.09
CA ALA A 257 11.26 8.10 6.10
C ALA A 257 11.68 9.06 4.99
N MET A 258 10.71 9.73 4.37
CA MET A 258 10.93 10.84 3.43
C MET A 258 10.25 12.11 3.92
N ILE A 259 10.80 13.25 3.49
CA ILE A 259 10.16 14.56 3.65
C ILE A 259 9.45 14.90 2.34
N SER A 260 8.20 15.35 2.42
CA SER A 260 7.32 15.52 1.26
C SER A 260 7.73 16.65 0.30
N ARG A 261 8.47 17.65 0.79
CA ARG A 261 8.98 18.80 0.05
C ARG A 261 10.44 19.09 0.39
N LYS A 262 11.08 20.01 -0.32
CA LYS A 262 12.39 20.56 0.09
C LYS A 262 12.19 21.76 1.01
N ARG A 263 13.26 22.15 1.70
CA ARG A 263 13.24 23.21 2.71
C ARG A 263 12.74 24.54 2.15
N ASP A 264 13.27 24.92 0.99
CA ASP A 264 13.14 26.24 0.37
C ASP A 264 12.36 26.20 -0.97
N GLN A 265 11.69 25.08 -1.26
CA GLN A 265 10.95 24.90 -2.50
C GLN A 265 9.47 24.66 -2.21
N GLU A 266 8.62 25.47 -2.84
CA GLU A 266 7.17 25.26 -2.81
C GLU A 266 6.78 23.92 -3.41
N ARG A 267 5.72 23.35 -2.86
CA ARG A 267 5.10 22.14 -3.40
C ARG A 267 3.66 22.06 -2.92
N GLU A 268 2.72 21.89 -3.84
CA GLU A 268 1.32 21.67 -3.52
C GLU A 268 1.09 20.37 -2.75
N PHE A 269 0.07 20.34 -1.89
CA PHE A 269 -0.32 19.09 -1.22
C PHE A 269 -0.89 18.08 -2.23
N HIS A 270 -1.74 18.57 -3.13
CA HIS A 270 -2.55 17.81 -4.08
C HIS A 270 -1.97 17.85 -5.49
N GLY A 271 -2.50 17.04 -6.40
CA GLY A 271 -2.06 17.00 -7.79
C GLY A 271 -0.97 15.96 -8.09
N ASN A 272 -0.77 15.67 -9.38
CA ASN A 272 0.20 14.68 -9.87
C ASN A 272 1.68 15.04 -9.64
N ASP A 273 2.00 16.22 -9.11
CA ASP A 273 3.34 16.57 -8.64
C ASP A 273 3.34 16.96 -7.15
N GLY A 274 2.18 16.82 -6.50
CA GLY A 274 1.97 17.20 -5.12
C GLY A 274 2.64 16.27 -4.11
N ARG A 275 2.60 16.69 -2.85
CA ARG A 275 3.20 16.00 -1.70
C ARG A 275 2.58 14.63 -1.46
N ILE A 276 1.25 14.53 -1.55
CA ILE A 276 0.52 13.27 -1.34
C ILE A 276 0.86 12.28 -2.46
N HIS A 277 0.84 12.73 -3.72
CA HIS A 277 1.23 11.90 -4.85
C HIS A 277 2.67 11.37 -4.72
N ALA A 278 3.59 12.19 -4.22
CA ALA A 278 4.96 11.74 -3.93
C ALA A 278 5.00 10.56 -2.94
N GLY A 279 4.16 10.60 -1.90
CA GLY A 279 3.99 9.50 -0.95
C GLY A 279 3.48 8.21 -1.60
N TYR A 280 2.49 8.34 -2.49
CA TYR A 280 1.98 7.23 -3.29
C TYR A 280 3.05 6.60 -4.20
N GLN A 281 3.79 7.45 -4.94
CA GLN A 281 4.88 6.99 -5.81
C GLN A 281 6.01 6.31 -5.02
N ALA A 282 6.24 6.79 -3.79
CA ALA A 282 7.18 6.22 -2.85
C ALA A 282 6.68 4.93 -2.18
N GLY A 283 5.42 4.52 -2.39
CA GLY A 283 4.82 3.36 -1.72
C GLY A 283 4.80 3.51 -0.20
N ALA A 284 4.63 4.73 0.31
CA ALA A 284 4.55 5.00 1.73
C ALA A 284 3.32 4.36 2.39
N LYS A 285 3.42 4.06 3.68
CA LYS A 285 2.35 3.42 4.47
C LYS A 285 1.71 4.42 5.41
N TYR A 286 2.48 5.38 5.91
CA TYR A 286 2.01 6.42 6.80
C TYR A 286 2.27 7.80 6.22
N TYR A 287 1.36 8.73 6.51
CA TYR A 287 1.47 10.14 6.16
C TYR A 287 1.27 11.01 7.41
N VAL A 288 2.34 11.62 7.90
CA VAL A 288 2.33 12.43 9.12
C VAL A 288 2.53 13.88 8.73
N HIS A 289 1.46 14.67 8.77
CA HIS A 289 1.55 16.10 8.55
C HIS A 289 1.91 16.81 9.85
N LEU A 290 2.80 17.80 9.77
CA LEU A 290 3.36 18.53 10.90
C LEU A 290 2.99 20.01 10.77
N SER A 291 2.27 20.54 11.75
CA SER A 291 1.82 21.93 11.74
C SER A 291 1.89 22.58 13.12
N MET A 292 2.00 23.90 13.10
CA MET A 292 1.80 24.78 14.24
C MET A 292 0.62 25.71 13.96
N LEU A 293 -0.26 25.89 14.92
CA LEU A 293 -1.44 26.73 14.76
C LEU A 293 -1.18 28.17 15.25
N SER A 294 -2.07 29.08 14.87
CA SER A 294 -2.15 30.42 15.42
C SER A 294 -3.61 30.87 15.48
N THR A 295 -3.92 31.71 16.45
CA THR A 295 -5.28 32.17 16.68
C THR A 295 -5.28 33.56 17.30
N PRO A 296 -6.23 34.43 16.91
CA PRO A 296 -6.40 35.73 17.56
C PRO A 296 -7.06 35.60 18.94
N TYR A 297 -7.56 34.41 19.32
CA TYR A 297 -8.26 34.20 20.58
C TYR A 297 -7.26 33.88 21.71
N PRO A 298 -7.14 34.74 22.74
CA PRO A 298 -6.04 34.69 23.71
C PRO A 298 -6.06 33.50 24.67
N ASN A 299 -7.14 32.71 24.68
CA ASN A 299 -7.29 31.56 25.59
C ASN A 299 -7.23 30.21 24.86
N THR A 300 -7.00 30.21 23.55
CA THR A 300 -6.95 28.98 22.75
C THR A 300 -5.52 28.47 22.74
N LYS A 301 -5.32 27.27 23.29
CA LYS A 301 -4.01 26.64 23.46
C LYS A 301 -4.12 25.13 23.42
N GLY A 302 -2.97 24.47 23.34
CA GLY A 302 -2.87 23.01 23.42
C GLY A 302 -2.69 22.35 22.06
N ALA A 303 -1.91 21.28 22.05
CA ALA A 303 -1.63 20.43 20.91
C ALA A 303 -2.77 19.45 20.62
N SER A 304 -2.91 19.06 19.36
CA SER A 304 -3.86 18.07 18.90
C SER A 304 -3.26 17.13 17.86
N VAL A 305 -3.80 15.92 17.80
CA VAL A 305 -3.56 14.97 16.71
C VAL A 305 -4.91 14.64 16.07
N VAL A 306 -5.05 15.05 14.82
CA VAL A 306 -6.25 14.85 14.01
C VAL A 306 -6.10 13.56 13.20
N HIS A 307 -7.13 12.72 13.18
CA HIS A 307 -7.14 11.48 12.40
C HIS A 307 -8.45 11.29 11.60
N SER A 308 -8.48 10.28 10.72
CA SER A 308 -9.64 9.92 9.92
C SER A 308 -10.79 9.37 10.77
N ASN A 309 -12.03 9.61 10.36
CA ASN A 309 -13.22 8.95 10.91
C ASN A 309 -13.26 7.44 10.62
N PHE A 310 -12.51 6.98 9.63
CA PHE A 310 -12.55 5.60 9.15
C PHE A 310 -11.40 4.75 9.68
N SER A 311 -10.45 5.34 10.42
CA SER A 311 -9.38 4.64 11.12
C SER A 311 -9.54 4.74 12.63
N SER A 312 -8.97 3.77 13.34
CA SER A 312 -8.90 3.81 14.80
C SER A 312 -8.07 5.02 15.28
N PRO A 313 -8.33 5.52 16.51
CA PRO A 313 -7.54 6.61 17.08
C PRO A 313 -6.16 6.14 17.59
N ARG A 314 -5.75 4.89 17.35
CA ARG A 314 -4.55 4.28 17.97
C ARG A 314 -3.26 5.07 17.72
N LEU A 315 -2.98 5.42 16.46
CA LEU A 315 -1.79 6.21 16.11
C LEU A 315 -1.85 7.60 16.77
N ALA A 316 -3.02 8.26 16.70
CA ALA A 316 -3.21 9.58 17.29
C ALA A 316 -3.05 9.57 18.83
N ASN A 317 -3.64 8.59 19.51
CA ASN A 317 -3.49 8.37 20.94
C ASN A 317 -2.05 8.06 21.34
N THR A 318 -1.32 7.29 20.52
CA THR A 318 0.09 6.98 20.77
C THR A 318 0.95 8.23 20.68
N ILE A 319 0.76 9.05 19.64
CA ILE A 319 1.48 10.32 19.47
C ILE A 319 1.14 11.28 20.60
N MET A 320 -0.14 11.59 20.80
CA MET A 320 -0.57 12.57 21.79
C MET A 320 -0.22 12.13 23.21
N GLY A 321 -0.46 10.86 23.54
CA GLY A 321 -0.11 10.29 24.85
C GLY A 321 1.38 10.38 25.15
N GLN A 322 2.25 10.12 24.16
CA GLN A 322 3.69 10.28 24.36
C GLN A 322 4.12 11.75 24.46
N LEU A 323 3.55 12.65 23.66
CA LEU A 323 3.83 14.09 23.75
C LEU A 323 3.46 14.64 25.13
N LEU A 324 2.27 14.30 25.66
CA LEU A 324 1.83 14.72 26.99
C LEU A 324 2.65 14.11 28.12
N ALA A 325 3.12 12.86 27.96
CA ALA A 325 3.89 12.18 28.99
C ALA A 325 5.35 12.64 29.05
N ASN A 326 5.93 13.06 27.92
CA ASN A 326 7.36 13.29 27.78
C ASN A 326 7.73 14.73 27.40
N THR A 327 6.77 15.65 27.32
CA THR A 327 7.02 17.09 27.08
C THR A 327 6.10 17.92 27.97
N SER A 328 6.37 19.22 28.05
CA SER A 328 5.50 20.17 28.73
C SER A 328 4.39 20.73 27.83
N LEU A 329 4.18 20.18 26.61
CA LEU A 329 3.15 20.68 25.70
C LEU A 329 1.77 20.51 26.33
N PRO A 330 0.96 21.59 26.43
CA PRO A 330 -0.43 21.43 26.83
C PRO A 330 -1.16 20.64 25.75
N GLY A 331 -2.13 19.82 26.13
CA GLY A 331 -3.06 19.21 25.18
C GLY A 331 -4.30 20.07 25.00
N TYR A 332 -4.86 20.08 23.79
CA TYR A 332 -6.10 20.79 23.53
C TYR A 332 -7.27 20.10 24.22
N ASP A 333 -8.02 20.85 25.03
CA ASP A 333 -9.20 20.34 25.71
C ASP A 333 -10.46 20.61 24.87
N TYR A 334 -10.96 19.56 24.23
CA TYR A 334 -12.21 19.58 23.47
C TYR A 334 -13.47 19.45 24.35
N GLY A 335 -13.32 19.42 25.69
CA GLY A 335 -14.41 19.19 26.64
C GLY A 335 -14.75 17.72 26.86
N TYR A 336 -13.85 16.80 26.46
CA TYR A 336 -13.99 15.36 26.64
C TYR A 336 -12.86 14.86 27.55
N GLU A 337 -13.20 14.44 28.78
CA GLU A 337 -12.23 14.08 29.83
C GLU A 337 -11.25 12.95 29.42
N ASP A 338 -11.67 12.08 28.50
CA ASP A 338 -10.92 10.86 28.15
C ASP A 338 -9.97 10.99 26.94
N ASN A 339 -10.03 12.09 26.16
CA ASN A 339 -9.26 12.25 24.91
C ASN A 339 -8.69 13.67 24.74
N ILE A 340 -7.82 14.08 25.66
CA ILE A 340 -7.11 15.36 25.55
C ILE A 340 -6.25 15.36 24.29
N GLY A 341 -6.49 16.32 23.39
CA GLY A 341 -5.71 16.52 22.17
C GLY A 341 -5.87 15.44 21.09
N VAL A 342 -6.86 14.54 21.16
CA VAL A 342 -7.10 13.57 20.08
C VAL A 342 -8.50 13.76 19.52
N ILE A 343 -8.57 13.96 18.20
CA ILE A 343 -9.85 14.26 17.53
C ILE A 343 -9.90 13.64 16.13
N ASN A 344 -11.07 13.15 15.76
CA ASN A 344 -11.38 12.81 14.37
C ASN A 344 -11.71 14.08 13.58
N THR A 345 -11.31 14.14 12.32
CA THR A 345 -11.73 15.26 11.46
C THR A 345 -13.25 15.32 11.32
N ALA A 346 -13.81 16.48 10.97
CA ALA A 346 -15.23 16.57 10.64
C ALA A 346 -15.55 15.77 9.37
N LEU A 347 -16.84 15.48 9.14
CA LEU A 347 -17.28 14.89 7.88
C LEU A 347 -17.94 15.96 6.99
N GLU A 348 -17.65 15.92 5.70
CA GLU A 348 -18.35 16.67 4.65
C GLU A 348 -18.80 15.68 3.57
N ASP A 349 -20.11 15.67 3.29
CA ASP A 349 -20.76 14.72 2.38
C ASP A 349 -20.42 13.23 2.63
N GLY A 350 -20.18 12.88 3.90
CA GLY A 350 -19.87 11.51 4.32
C GLY A 350 -18.39 11.14 4.19
N PHE A 351 -17.52 12.07 3.82
CA PHE A 351 -16.07 11.91 3.72
C PHE A 351 -15.33 12.74 4.76
N ASP A 352 -14.08 12.37 5.07
CA ASP A 352 -13.21 13.18 5.93
C ASP A 352 -13.06 14.59 5.36
N TYR A 353 -13.36 15.63 6.14
CA TYR A 353 -13.29 17.03 5.72
C TYR A 353 -11.84 17.46 5.44
N ASN A 354 -10.92 17.08 6.32
CA ASN A 354 -9.51 17.40 6.16
C ASN A 354 -8.94 16.71 4.90
N SER A 355 -8.60 17.50 3.90
CA SER A 355 -8.13 16.99 2.61
C SER A 355 -6.80 16.25 2.69
N LEU A 356 -5.93 16.56 3.65
CA LEU A 356 -4.64 15.86 3.79
C LEU A 356 -4.88 14.43 4.27
N ILE A 357 -5.82 14.25 5.20
CA ILE A 357 -6.23 12.93 5.70
C ILE A 357 -6.97 12.16 4.61
N ARG A 358 -8.02 12.77 4.02
CA ARG A 358 -8.90 12.17 3.02
C ARG A 358 -8.14 11.71 1.78
N GLU A 359 -7.27 12.56 1.24
CA GLU A 359 -6.61 12.29 -0.04
C GLU A 359 -5.40 11.36 0.11
N ALA A 360 -4.76 11.32 1.29
CA ALA A 360 -3.68 10.38 1.59
C ALA A 360 -4.16 8.93 1.80
N GLY A 361 -5.37 8.73 2.33
CA GLY A 361 -5.92 7.39 2.57
C GLY A 361 -6.52 6.71 1.33
N GLY A 362 -6.61 7.41 0.20
CA GLY A 362 -7.04 6.85 -1.08
C GLY A 362 -8.53 6.54 -1.12
N LYS A 363 -8.90 5.50 -1.88
CA LYS A 363 -10.29 5.02 -1.95
C LYS A 363 -10.88 4.69 -0.57
N PHE A 364 -10.03 4.37 0.41
CA PHE A 364 -10.47 4.00 1.76
C PHE A 364 -11.02 5.17 2.56
N THR A 365 -10.57 6.38 2.28
CA THR A 365 -11.02 7.61 2.97
C THR A 365 -11.77 8.57 2.03
N GLY A 366 -11.91 8.23 0.74
CA GLY A 366 -12.68 8.99 -0.24
C GLY A 366 -11.87 10.01 -1.04
N ALA A 367 -10.60 9.73 -1.27
CA ALA A 367 -9.75 10.56 -2.12
C ALA A 367 -10.41 10.77 -3.49
N ALA A 368 -10.38 12.01 -4.00
CA ALA A 368 -10.97 12.41 -5.28
C ALA A 368 -12.50 12.25 -5.42
N GLU A 369 -13.24 11.94 -4.35
CA GLU A 369 -14.70 11.73 -4.41
C GLU A 369 -15.54 12.96 -4.05
N ILE A 370 -15.01 13.88 -3.25
CA ILE A 370 -15.82 14.96 -2.66
C ILE A 370 -16.35 15.97 -3.69
N ASN A 371 -15.57 16.30 -4.73
CA ASN A 371 -15.98 17.21 -5.80
C ASN A 371 -15.11 17.05 -7.07
N ASP A 372 -15.52 17.71 -8.16
CA ASP A 372 -14.84 17.63 -9.46
C ASP A 372 -13.40 18.17 -9.45
N ASP A 373 -13.06 19.11 -8.58
CA ASP A 373 -11.70 19.64 -8.48
C ASP A 373 -10.75 18.61 -7.86
N TYR A 374 -11.13 18.00 -6.73
CA TYR A 374 -10.35 16.91 -6.15
C TYR A 374 -10.31 15.69 -7.07
N LYS A 375 -11.40 15.40 -7.79
CA LYS A 375 -11.42 14.34 -8.80
C LYS A 375 -10.38 14.57 -9.89
N ARG A 376 -10.19 15.81 -10.32
CA ARG A 376 -9.18 16.19 -11.32
C ARG A 376 -7.76 16.18 -10.74
N LEU A 377 -7.57 16.69 -9.52
CA LEU A 377 -6.25 16.82 -8.89
C LEU A 377 -5.71 15.47 -8.41
N ASN A 378 -6.55 14.65 -7.78
CA ASN A 378 -6.14 13.46 -7.05
C ASN A 378 -6.69 12.16 -7.66
N ALA A 379 -6.97 12.15 -8.96
CA ALA A 379 -7.41 10.95 -9.70
C ALA A 379 -6.47 9.73 -9.48
N PHE A 380 -5.19 9.97 -9.17
CA PHE A 380 -4.21 8.93 -8.88
C PHE A 380 -4.58 8.06 -7.65
N ALA A 381 -5.39 8.59 -6.73
CA ALA A 381 -5.74 7.94 -5.46
C ALA A 381 -7.15 7.28 -5.47
N LEU A 382 -8.04 7.70 -6.38
CA LEU A 382 -9.47 7.33 -6.42
C LEU A 382 -9.74 5.80 -6.40
N GLY A 383 -8.90 5.02 -7.08
CA GLY A 383 -9.05 3.56 -7.17
C GLY A 383 -7.84 2.79 -6.62
N SER A 384 -6.96 3.46 -5.87
CA SER A 384 -5.74 2.82 -5.39
C SER A 384 -6.06 1.73 -4.38
N ASP A 385 -5.45 0.56 -4.54
CA ASP A 385 -5.50 -0.53 -3.55
C ASP A 385 -4.55 -0.28 -2.37
N LYS A 386 -3.89 0.88 -2.30
CA LYS A 386 -2.93 1.27 -1.26
C LYS A 386 -3.30 2.64 -0.71
N GLY A 387 -3.70 2.72 0.56
CA GLY A 387 -3.92 3.96 1.29
C GLY A 387 -2.85 4.18 2.34
N MET A 388 -2.42 5.44 2.51
CA MET A 388 -1.55 5.82 3.62
C MET A 388 -2.39 6.11 4.86
N GLN A 389 -2.05 5.50 5.99
CA GLN A 389 -2.64 5.87 7.27
C GLN A 389 -2.13 7.25 7.68
N SER A 390 -3.04 8.22 7.77
CA SER A 390 -2.70 9.63 7.89
C SER A 390 -3.10 10.23 9.23
N VAL A 391 -2.25 11.13 9.73
CA VAL A 391 -2.53 11.97 10.91
C VAL A 391 -2.01 13.39 10.68
N LEU A 392 -2.68 14.35 11.30
CA LEU A 392 -2.24 15.73 11.41
C LEU A 392 -1.76 15.98 12.84
N VAL A 393 -0.47 16.26 13.03
CA VAL A 393 0.08 16.64 14.34
C VAL A 393 0.17 18.16 14.41
N GLU A 394 -0.67 18.74 15.25
CA GLU A 394 -0.73 20.16 15.53
C GLU A 394 -0.06 20.39 16.89
N PHE A 395 1.14 20.96 16.92
CA PHE A 395 1.93 21.08 18.15
C PHE A 395 1.42 22.14 19.13
N GLY A 396 0.31 22.80 18.79
CA GLY A 396 -0.34 23.82 19.61
C GLY A 396 -0.45 25.15 18.88
N TYR A 397 -0.71 26.21 19.64
CA TYR A 397 -0.91 27.55 19.11
C TYR A 397 0.31 28.41 19.46
N ILE A 398 1.13 28.79 18.48
CA ILE A 398 2.35 29.58 18.77
C ILE A 398 2.04 30.98 19.33
N SER A 399 0.82 31.47 19.08
CA SER A 399 0.29 32.70 19.69
C SER A 399 0.07 32.59 21.20
N ASP A 400 0.04 31.37 21.76
CA ASP A 400 -0.02 31.12 23.20
C ASP A 400 1.40 31.09 23.81
N ALA A 401 1.55 31.80 24.94
CA ALA A 401 2.85 31.99 25.58
C ALA A 401 3.41 30.69 26.20
N GLU A 402 2.54 29.79 26.66
CA GLU A 402 2.94 28.49 27.21
C GLU A 402 3.46 27.59 26.08
N THR A 403 2.69 27.39 25.00
CA THR A 403 3.15 26.65 23.82
C THR A 403 4.45 27.22 23.26
N LYS A 404 4.56 28.55 23.10
CA LYS A 404 5.81 29.18 22.60
C LYS A 404 7.01 28.90 23.50
N THR A 405 6.82 28.94 24.82
CA THR A 405 7.89 28.65 25.79
C THR A 405 8.34 27.21 25.70
N VAL A 406 7.40 26.26 25.63
CA VAL A 406 7.69 24.85 25.49
C VAL A 406 8.39 24.57 24.16
N TRP A 407 7.87 25.09 23.05
CA TRP A 407 8.50 24.93 21.73
C TRP A 407 9.96 25.39 21.74
N THR A 408 10.21 26.59 22.28
CA THR A 408 11.57 27.17 22.34
C THR A 408 12.54 26.32 23.16
N ASN A 409 12.08 25.77 24.29
CA ASN A 409 12.94 25.08 25.25
C ASN A 409 13.04 23.57 25.03
N GLU A 410 12.03 22.95 24.42
CA GLU A 410 11.84 21.50 24.35
C GLU A 410 11.74 20.96 22.91
N LYS A 411 11.98 21.76 21.86
CA LYS A 411 11.90 21.32 20.44
C LYS A 411 12.59 19.97 20.18
N GLN A 412 13.80 19.78 20.71
CA GLN A 412 14.52 18.52 20.55
C GLN A 412 13.83 17.34 21.23
N GLN A 413 13.27 17.55 22.43
CA GLN A 413 12.52 16.54 23.16
C GLN A 413 11.19 16.20 22.46
N ILE A 414 10.53 17.20 21.85
CA ILE A 414 9.34 17.00 21.01
C ILE A 414 9.68 16.13 19.79
N ILE A 415 10.79 16.42 19.11
CA ILE A 415 11.28 15.63 17.96
C ILE A 415 11.54 14.16 18.36
N GLU A 416 12.25 13.95 19.46
CA GLU A 416 12.57 12.61 19.98
C GLU A 416 11.31 11.84 20.37
N THR A 417 10.37 12.53 21.04
CA THR A 417 9.10 11.96 21.48
C THR A 417 8.20 11.59 20.30
N LEU A 418 8.06 12.47 19.32
CA LEU A 418 7.28 12.19 18.11
C LEU A 418 7.86 11.00 17.33
N ALA A 419 9.19 10.96 17.16
CA ALA A 419 9.84 9.84 16.50
C ALA A 419 9.62 8.52 17.27
N ALA A 420 9.70 8.53 18.60
CA ALA A 420 9.41 7.37 19.43
C ALA A 420 7.97 6.88 19.26
N ALA A 421 7.00 7.80 19.25
CA ALA A 421 5.59 7.46 19.07
C ALA A 421 5.30 6.85 17.69
N ILE A 422 5.86 7.42 16.63
CA ILE A 422 5.75 6.85 15.27
C ILE A 422 6.34 5.43 15.27
N MET A 423 7.54 5.23 15.82
CA MET A 423 8.16 3.89 15.86
C MET A 423 7.33 2.86 16.63
N THR A 424 6.64 3.26 17.72
CA THR A 424 5.72 2.37 18.44
C THR A 424 4.61 1.86 17.53
N GLU A 425 4.02 2.72 16.69
CA GLU A 425 2.99 2.28 15.73
C GLU A 425 3.59 1.40 14.62
N LEU A 426 4.78 1.75 14.14
CA LEU A 426 5.53 0.91 13.20
C LEU A 426 5.97 -0.44 13.79
N GLY A 427 5.67 -0.69 15.07
CA GLY A 427 5.81 -1.96 15.80
C GLY A 427 7.19 -2.21 16.41
N LYS A 428 7.75 -1.18 17.05
CA LYS A 428 8.86 -1.32 18.00
C LYS A 428 8.42 -1.83 19.37
#